data_AF-A0A8B7BWP6-F1
#
_entry.id   AF-A0A8B7BWP6-F1
#
_cell.length_a   1.000
_cell.length_b   1.000
_cell.length_c   1.000
_cell.angle_alpha   90.00
_cell.angle_beta   90.00
_cell.angle_gamma   90.00
#
_symmetry.space_group_name_H-M   'P 1'
#
loop_
_entity.id
_entity.type
_entity.pdbx_description
1 polymer ?
#
loop_
_entity_poly.entity_id
_entity_poly.type
_entity_poly.pdbx_seq_one_letter_code
_entity_poly.pdbx_strand_id
1 'polypeptide(L)'
;MPTRSTWQDVMITPDNGVNRSNRSRPEKNMGEERMRARRIMASSSSPAPPSKRASNMAPPPPSPPWEVVLLLAQTLDPKTLAKACCVSKSWYSAMSSDRLWRPICLSHYPSSLHLVATDPALSARRLFALLRASSQRRHRNPSIPRISLRHLIFAVDIFQRDAPVLSLAKPGEELCGHHGGVFRFEAAVNDGDASLEVGEVVKIGWTVVMKGWRGAFAMMDRVGKGRAVGGDGLWFSEGLPSPGCCSASMGGGLEAELGLEFSDDGDGDEEAGRRRVARMSMGLMSIADWRYVGVDDGLLYLQHFLLPNNI
;
A
#
# COMPACT_ATOMS: atom_id res chain seq x y z
N MET A 1 -11.90 -43.77 -45.50
CA MET A 1 -12.65 -44.66 -44.60
C MET A 1 -11.64 -45.36 -43.70
N PRO A 2 -11.82 -45.44 -42.37
CA PRO A 2 -12.49 -44.55 -41.41
C PRO A 2 -11.45 -44.15 -40.28
N THR A 3 -11.68 -43.41 -39.20
CA THR A 3 -12.84 -43.22 -38.31
C THR A 3 -12.66 -41.94 -37.49
N ARG A 4 -13.77 -41.24 -37.27
CA ARG A 4 -14.04 -40.23 -36.22
C ARG A 4 -13.85 -40.78 -34.80
N SER A 5 -13.50 -39.91 -33.86
CA SER A 5 -13.91 -39.93 -32.43
C SER A 5 -13.35 -38.65 -31.79
N THR A 6 -14.07 -37.54 -31.56
CA THR A 6 -15.10 -37.22 -30.53
C THR A 6 -14.74 -37.62 -29.09
N TRP A 7 -14.35 -36.63 -28.30
CA TRP A 7 -14.56 -36.49 -26.85
C TRP A 7 -15.03 -35.03 -26.66
N GLN A 8 -16.32 -34.70 -26.78
CA GLN A 8 -17.42 -34.86 -25.82
C GLN A 8 -17.12 -34.30 -24.43
N ASP A 9 -17.80 -33.18 -24.18
CA ASP A 9 -18.20 -32.60 -22.91
C ASP A 9 -18.51 -33.66 -21.84
N VAL A 10 -17.93 -33.47 -20.66
CA VAL A 10 -18.51 -33.97 -19.42
C VAL A 10 -18.94 -32.76 -18.60
N MET A 11 -20.19 -32.37 -18.83
CA MET A 11 -20.98 -31.62 -17.86
C MET A 11 -21.17 -32.47 -16.62
N ILE A 12 -20.61 -32.04 -15.49
CA ILE A 12 -21.01 -32.55 -14.18
C ILE A 12 -22.15 -31.65 -13.70
N THR A 13 -23.37 -32.17 -13.81
CA THR A 13 -24.56 -31.62 -13.17
C THR A 13 -24.55 -31.95 -11.67
N PRO A 14 -25.20 -31.12 -10.83
CA PRO A 14 -25.15 -31.24 -9.38
C PRO A 14 -26.20 -32.26 -8.90
N ASP A 15 -25.78 -33.19 -8.05
CA ASP A 15 -26.72 -34.06 -7.34
C ASP A 15 -27.19 -33.39 -6.04
N ASN A 16 -28.51 -33.33 -5.92
CA ASN A 16 -29.29 -32.77 -4.84
C ASN A 16 -29.69 -33.90 -3.88
N GLY A 17 -29.38 -33.77 -2.60
CA GLY A 17 -29.69 -34.83 -1.62
C GLY A 17 -29.67 -34.40 -0.16
N VAL A 18 -30.40 -33.33 0.17
CA VAL A 18 -31.14 -33.08 1.42
C VAL A 18 -30.67 -33.78 2.72
N ASN A 19 -30.14 -33.01 3.69
CA ASN A 19 -30.84 -32.90 4.98
C ASN A 19 -30.50 -31.65 5.82
N ARG A 20 -31.56 -30.85 6.00
CA ARG A 20 -31.94 -29.92 7.08
C ARG A 20 -30.95 -29.67 8.23
N SER A 21 -30.55 -28.41 8.37
CA SER A 21 -30.36 -27.77 9.68
C SER A 21 -30.61 -26.26 9.53
N ASN A 22 -31.82 -25.82 9.84
CA ASN A 22 -32.17 -24.41 9.99
C ASN A 22 -31.36 -23.78 11.14
N ARG A 23 -30.54 -22.76 10.84
CA ARG A 23 -30.06 -21.82 11.87
C ARG A 23 -30.31 -20.39 11.41
N SER A 24 -31.48 -19.93 11.79
CA SER A 24 -32.00 -18.58 11.61
C SER A 24 -31.18 -17.56 12.40
N ARG A 25 -30.96 -16.39 11.80
CA ARG A 25 -30.55 -15.14 12.47
C ARG A 25 -31.44 -14.86 13.70
N PRO A 26 -30.90 -14.39 14.83
CA PRO A 26 -31.73 -13.83 15.88
C PRO A 26 -32.07 -12.37 15.56
N GLU A 27 -33.33 -12.11 15.26
CA GLU A 27 -33.96 -10.80 15.41
C GLU A 27 -33.97 -10.41 16.89
N LYS A 28 -33.47 -9.21 17.22
CA LYS A 28 -33.51 -8.68 18.60
C LYS A 28 -34.94 -8.27 18.94
N ASN A 29 -35.63 -9.10 19.71
CA ASN A 29 -36.96 -8.82 20.24
C ASN A 29 -36.94 -7.66 21.24
N MET A 30 -37.42 -6.50 20.79
CA MET A 30 -37.62 -5.25 21.53
C MET A 30 -38.84 -5.35 22.48
N GLY A 31 -38.93 -6.42 23.28
CA GLY A 31 -40.12 -6.76 24.07
C GLY A 31 -39.87 -7.17 25.52
N GLU A 32 -38.68 -7.68 25.86
CA GLU A 32 -38.41 -8.25 27.20
C GLU A 32 -37.75 -7.27 28.19
N GLU A 33 -37.15 -6.19 27.69
CA GLU A 33 -36.51 -5.17 28.54
C GLU A 33 -37.52 -4.24 29.25
N ARG A 34 -38.77 -4.21 28.76
CA ARG A 34 -39.88 -3.44 29.37
C ARG A 34 -40.59 -4.15 30.53
N MET A 35 -40.40 -5.46 30.72
CA MET A 35 -40.98 -6.20 31.87
C MET A 35 -40.05 -6.26 33.09
N ARG A 36 -38.75 -5.94 32.94
CA ARG A 36 -37.82 -5.85 34.08
C ARG A 36 -37.90 -4.50 34.83
N ALA A 37 -38.46 -3.48 34.19
CA ALA A 37 -38.59 -2.13 34.76
C ALA A 37 -39.91 -1.88 35.54
N ARG A 38 -40.80 -2.87 35.67
CA ARG A 38 -42.11 -2.71 36.34
C ARG A 38 -42.36 -3.61 37.56
N ARG A 39 -41.37 -4.37 38.02
CA ARG A 39 -41.50 -5.25 39.21
C ARG A 39 -40.71 -4.77 40.45
N ILE A 40 -40.26 -3.52 40.47
CA ILE A 40 -39.66 -2.87 41.66
C ILE A 40 -40.43 -1.58 41.97
N MET A 41 -41.75 -1.67 42.04
CA MET A 41 -42.65 -0.61 42.49
C MET A 41 -43.90 -1.28 43.09
N ALA A 42 -43.76 -1.96 44.23
CA ALA A 42 -44.83 -2.21 45.19
C ALA A 42 -44.30 -2.91 46.46
N SER A 43 -44.49 -2.24 47.60
CA SER A 43 -44.53 -2.75 48.98
C SER A 43 -43.31 -3.48 49.58
N SER A 44 -42.51 -2.77 50.38
CA SER A 44 -42.30 -3.15 51.78
C SER A 44 -41.86 -1.94 52.61
N SER A 45 -42.54 -1.75 53.74
CA SER A 45 -42.37 -0.67 54.71
C SER A 45 -41.37 -1.08 55.80
N SER A 46 -40.32 -0.30 56.02
CA SER A 46 -39.59 -0.23 57.30
C SER A 46 -38.69 1.02 57.37
N PRO A 47 -38.34 1.50 58.58
CA PRO A 47 -38.39 2.91 58.94
C PRO A 47 -37.15 3.72 58.52
N ALA A 48 -37.38 5.04 58.43
CA ALA A 48 -36.37 6.04 58.13
C ALA A 48 -35.17 5.98 59.11
N PRO A 49 -33.92 6.12 58.63
CA PRO A 49 -32.80 6.40 59.52
C PRO A 49 -32.89 7.84 60.02
N PRO A 50 -32.39 8.14 61.22
CA PRO A 50 -32.55 9.46 61.83
C PRO A 50 -31.83 10.53 60.99
N SER A 51 -32.52 11.66 60.85
CA SER A 51 -32.00 12.94 60.39
C SER A 51 -30.64 13.20 61.05
N LYS A 52 -29.56 12.89 60.32
CA LYS A 52 -28.24 13.42 60.63
C LYS A 52 -28.26 14.88 60.21
N ARG A 53 -28.60 15.70 61.20
CA ARG A 53 -28.20 17.09 61.41
C ARG A 53 -27.18 17.54 60.36
N ALA A 54 -27.55 18.55 59.58
CA ALA A 54 -26.65 19.26 58.68
C ALA A 54 -25.39 19.69 59.44
N SER A 55 -24.35 18.87 59.38
CA SER A 55 -23.03 19.22 59.84
C SER A 55 -22.37 19.98 58.71
N ASN A 56 -22.39 21.31 58.82
CA ASN A 56 -21.47 22.26 58.19
C ASN A 56 -20.56 21.67 57.10
N MET A 57 -21.11 21.38 55.92
CA MET A 57 -20.27 21.27 54.73
C MET A 57 -19.88 22.71 54.39
N ALA A 58 -18.58 23.00 54.52
CA ALA A 58 -18.03 24.20 53.93
C ALA A 58 -18.52 24.28 52.46
N PRO A 59 -18.92 25.47 51.98
CA PRO A 59 -19.36 25.62 50.60
C PRO A 59 -18.30 25.01 49.68
N PRO A 60 -18.71 24.32 48.59
CA PRO A 60 -17.75 23.82 47.62
C PRO A 60 -16.84 24.99 47.23
N PRO A 61 -15.51 24.77 47.18
CA PRO A 61 -14.61 25.84 46.81
C PRO A 61 -15.10 26.47 45.51
N PRO A 62 -15.09 27.81 45.40
CA PRO A 62 -15.58 28.47 44.20
C PRO A 62 -14.86 27.85 43.01
N SER A 63 -15.64 27.40 42.03
CA SER A 63 -15.06 26.93 40.77
C SER A 63 -14.14 28.02 40.25
N PRO A 64 -12.93 27.68 39.78
CA PRO A 64 -11.99 28.69 39.28
C PRO A 64 -12.73 29.56 38.26
N PRO A 65 -12.52 30.89 38.29
CA PRO A 65 -13.13 31.79 37.31
C PRO A 65 -12.82 31.26 35.90
N TRP A 66 -13.82 31.26 35.01
CA TRP A 66 -13.68 30.69 33.67
C TRP A 66 -12.57 31.39 32.86
N GLU A 67 -12.28 32.63 33.20
CA GLU A 67 -11.17 33.45 32.70
C GLU A 67 -9.82 32.78 32.94
N VAL A 68 -9.61 32.14 34.09
CA VAL A 68 -8.37 31.43 34.43
C VAL A 68 -8.20 30.20 33.52
N VAL A 69 -9.29 29.51 33.21
CA VAL A 69 -9.28 28.35 32.29
C VAL A 69 -8.93 28.79 30.87
N LEU A 70 -9.43 29.95 30.43
CA LEU A 70 -9.10 30.52 29.11
C LEU A 70 -7.65 30.99 29.02
N LEU A 71 -7.08 31.53 30.10
CA LEU A 71 -5.66 31.89 30.17
C LEU A 71 -4.77 30.65 30.11
N LEU A 72 -5.11 29.60 30.86
CA LEU A 72 -4.40 28.33 30.78
C LEU A 72 -4.49 27.72 29.38
N ALA A 73 -5.64 27.83 28.70
CA ALA A 73 -5.80 27.32 27.35
C ALA A 73 -4.78 27.89 26.35
N GLN A 74 -4.29 29.11 26.56
CA GLN A 74 -3.29 29.74 25.67
C GLN A 74 -1.90 29.12 25.81
N THR A 75 -1.61 28.46 26.94
CA THR A 75 -0.29 27.85 27.21
C THR A 75 -0.25 26.35 26.94
N LEU A 76 -1.41 25.72 26.69
CA LEU A 76 -1.50 24.29 26.44
C LEU A 76 -1.02 23.93 25.02
N ASP A 77 -0.37 22.78 24.90
CA ASP A 77 -0.02 22.22 23.61
C ASP A 77 -1.28 21.72 22.86
N PRO A 78 -1.22 21.60 21.52
CA PRO A 78 -2.39 21.27 20.70
C PRO A 78 -3.00 19.89 21.03
N LYS A 79 -2.20 18.93 21.51
CA LYS A 79 -2.68 17.59 21.88
C LYS A 79 -3.46 17.65 23.19
N THR A 80 -2.96 18.40 24.18
CA THR A 80 -3.65 18.58 25.46
C THR A 80 -4.94 19.38 25.29
N LEU A 81 -4.93 20.42 24.47
CA LEU A 81 -6.10 21.24 24.17
C LEU A 81 -7.21 20.44 23.45
N ALA A 82 -6.81 19.51 22.57
CA ALA A 82 -7.75 18.56 21.95
C ALA A 82 -8.39 17.61 22.97
N LYS A 83 -7.63 17.10 23.95
CA LYS A 83 -8.18 16.26 25.03
C LYS A 83 -9.13 17.05 25.93
N ALA A 84 -8.78 18.30 26.23
CA ALA A 84 -9.58 19.21 27.05
C ALA A 84 -10.97 19.47 26.44
N CYS A 85 -11.10 19.48 25.11
CA CYS A 85 -12.38 19.58 24.42
C CYS A 85 -13.37 18.46 24.78
N CYS A 86 -12.89 17.30 25.25
CA CYS A 86 -13.73 16.13 25.54
C CYS A 86 -14.31 16.13 26.97
N VAL A 87 -13.96 17.12 27.82
CA VAL A 87 -14.35 17.16 29.22
C VAL A 87 -15.83 17.50 29.40
N SER A 88 -16.32 18.53 28.69
CA SER A 88 -17.73 18.94 28.72
C SER A 88 -18.07 19.84 27.52
N LYS A 89 -19.35 20.18 27.32
CA LYS A 89 -19.77 21.11 26.25
C LYS A 89 -19.14 22.49 26.39
N SER A 90 -19.02 23.00 27.63
CA SER A 90 -18.40 24.30 27.89
C SER A 90 -16.91 24.29 27.57
N TRP A 91 -16.21 23.23 27.97
CA TRP A 91 -14.80 23.03 27.62
C TRP A 91 -14.60 22.86 26.13
N TYR A 92 -15.47 22.09 25.46
CA TYR A 92 -15.47 21.99 24.00
C TYR A 92 -15.54 23.37 23.36
N SER A 93 -16.53 24.20 23.72
CA SER A 93 -16.72 25.52 23.14
C SER A 93 -15.54 26.47 23.37
N ALA A 94 -14.95 26.46 24.57
CA ALA A 94 -13.79 27.30 24.87
C ALA A 94 -12.53 26.81 24.15
N MET A 95 -12.22 25.53 24.28
CA MET A 95 -11.00 24.93 23.72
C MET A 95 -11.09 24.75 22.19
N SER A 96 -12.27 24.82 21.57
CA SER A 96 -12.41 24.80 20.12
C SER A 96 -12.27 26.17 19.46
N SER A 97 -12.11 27.25 20.23
CA SER A 97 -12.11 28.62 19.71
C SER A 97 -10.94 28.88 18.74
N ASP A 98 -11.23 29.43 17.56
CA ASP A 98 -10.20 29.75 16.57
C ASP A 98 -9.18 30.79 17.08
N ARG A 99 -9.52 31.58 18.10
CA ARG A 99 -8.56 32.49 18.74
C ARG A 99 -7.38 31.73 19.38
N LEU A 100 -7.62 30.52 19.88
CA LEU A 100 -6.59 29.64 20.41
C LEU A 100 -5.84 28.93 19.28
N TRP A 101 -6.58 28.44 18.28
CA TRP A 101 -5.99 27.60 17.22
C TRP A 101 -5.26 28.37 16.12
N ARG A 102 -5.56 29.65 15.87
CA ARG A 102 -4.83 30.47 14.89
C ARG A 102 -3.33 30.60 15.19
N PRO A 103 -2.90 31.10 16.36
CA PRO A 103 -1.48 31.22 16.66
C PRO A 103 -0.78 29.86 16.66
N ILE A 104 -1.45 28.81 17.16
CA ILE A 104 -0.97 27.43 17.09
C ILE A 104 -0.76 26.98 15.63
N CYS A 105 -1.72 27.22 14.76
CA CYS A 105 -1.66 26.84 13.35
C CYS A 105 -0.50 27.55 12.64
N LEU A 106 -0.36 28.85 12.84
CA LEU A 106 0.71 29.65 12.23
C LEU A 106 2.09 29.28 12.77
N SER A 107 2.19 28.93 14.05
CA SER A 107 3.45 28.49 14.66
C SER A 107 3.93 27.15 14.10
N HIS A 108 3.03 26.18 13.93
CA HIS A 108 3.39 24.86 13.39
C HIS A 108 3.47 24.80 11.86
N TYR A 109 2.66 25.62 11.17
CA TYR A 109 2.53 25.62 9.72
C TYR A 109 2.47 27.07 9.19
N PRO A 110 3.61 27.78 9.13
CA PRO A 110 3.64 29.19 8.73
C PRO A 110 3.10 29.44 7.31
N SER A 111 3.18 28.44 6.43
CA SER A 111 2.61 28.49 5.07
C SER A 111 1.08 28.61 5.04
N SER A 112 0.38 28.42 6.16
CA SER A 112 -1.07 28.55 6.25
C SER A 112 -1.55 29.99 6.42
N LEU A 113 -0.64 30.97 6.57
CA LEU A 113 -0.97 32.38 6.85
C LEU A 113 -1.92 32.97 5.80
N HIS A 114 -1.61 32.76 4.52
CA HIS A 114 -2.44 33.28 3.43
C HIS A 114 -3.85 32.66 3.45
N LEU A 115 -3.97 31.37 3.74
CA LEU A 115 -5.27 30.68 3.80
C LEU A 115 -6.15 31.26 4.91
N VAL A 116 -5.58 31.47 6.11
CA VAL A 116 -6.30 32.04 7.26
C VAL A 116 -6.66 33.51 7.04
N ALA A 117 -5.85 34.25 6.27
CA ALA A 117 -6.10 35.66 5.96
C ALA A 117 -7.16 35.85 4.86
N THR A 118 -7.21 34.98 3.86
CA THR A 118 -8.14 35.12 2.72
C THR A 118 -9.56 34.72 3.05
N ASP A 119 -9.77 33.72 3.92
CA ASP A 119 -11.11 33.26 4.28
C ASP A 119 -11.31 33.25 5.81
N PRO A 120 -11.97 34.29 6.35
CA PRO A 120 -12.27 34.41 7.77
C PRO A 120 -13.20 33.31 8.32
N ALA A 121 -13.92 32.60 7.45
CA ALA A 121 -14.80 31.49 7.83
C ALA A 121 -14.05 30.16 8.00
N LEU A 122 -12.77 30.09 7.59
CA LEU A 122 -11.95 28.90 7.82
C LEU A 122 -11.65 28.70 9.29
N SER A 123 -12.08 27.56 9.83
CA SER A 123 -11.67 27.14 11.15
C SER A 123 -10.17 26.82 11.16
N ALA A 124 -9.42 27.58 11.95
CA ALA A 124 -7.99 27.37 12.18
C ALA A 124 -7.72 26.00 12.81
N ARG A 125 -8.62 25.52 13.66
CA ARG A 125 -8.56 24.16 14.21
C ARG A 125 -8.65 23.08 13.12
N ARG A 126 -9.60 23.22 12.18
CA ARG A 126 -9.76 22.27 11.07
C ARG A 126 -8.54 22.29 10.15
N LEU A 127 -8.03 23.48 9.85
CA LEU A 127 -6.83 23.66 9.03
C LEU A 127 -5.60 23.02 9.70
N PHE A 128 -5.39 23.27 10.99
CA PHE A 128 -4.33 22.61 11.76
C PHE A 128 -4.44 21.09 11.71
N ALA A 129 -5.64 20.53 11.87
CA ALA A 129 -5.85 19.08 11.79
C ALA A 129 -5.49 18.51 10.41
N LEU A 130 -5.87 19.21 9.32
CA LEU A 130 -5.55 18.80 7.95
C LEU A 130 -4.04 18.86 7.67
N LEU A 131 -3.38 19.94 8.08
CA LEU A 131 -1.94 20.13 7.90
C LEU A 131 -1.12 19.16 8.77
N ARG A 132 -1.61 18.84 9.96
CA ARG A 132 -1.01 17.81 10.81
C ARG A 132 -1.16 16.43 10.21
N ALA A 133 -2.35 16.09 9.70
CA ALA A 133 -2.56 14.82 9.01
C ALA A 133 -1.69 14.71 7.75
N SER A 134 -1.57 15.77 6.95
CA SER A 134 -0.70 15.77 5.76
C SER A 134 0.77 15.62 6.14
N SER A 135 1.24 16.33 7.17
CA SER A 135 2.62 16.20 7.63
C SER A 135 2.91 14.79 8.14
N GLN A 136 1.98 14.17 8.87
CA GLN A 136 2.13 12.80 9.35
C GLN A 136 2.16 11.78 8.21
N ARG A 137 1.42 12.01 7.11
CA ARG A 137 1.49 11.14 5.92
C ARG A 137 2.91 11.06 5.35
N ARG A 138 3.68 12.16 5.37
CA ARG A 138 5.07 12.19 4.90
C ARG A 138 6.04 11.35 5.74
N HIS A 139 5.68 11.08 7.00
CA HIS A 139 6.49 10.30 7.93
C HIS A 139 5.94 8.89 8.17
N ARG A 140 4.91 8.50 7.42
CA ARG A 140 4.37 7.15 7.54
C ARG A 140 5.33 6.21 6.83
N ASN A 141 5.92 5.28 7.58
CA ASN A 141 6.73 4.22 6.99
C ASN A 141 5.91 3.46 5.94
N PRO A 142 6.52 3.08 4.80
CA PRO A 142 5.87 2.24 3.82
C PRO A 142 5.33 0.97 4.49
N SER A 143 4.21 0.46 4.00
CA SER A 143 3.65 -0.79 4.50
C SER A 143 4.65 -1.93 4.31
N ILE A 144 4.67 -2.90 5.23
CA ILE A 144 5.49 -4.10 5.04
C ILE A 144 4.86 -4.95 3.91
N PRO A 145 5.63 -5.41 2.91
CA PRO A 145 5.11 -6.29 1.87
C PRO A 145 4.51 -7.59 2.45
N ARG A 146 3.36 -8.01 1.93
CA ARG A 146 2.73 -9.30 2.24
C ARG A 146 3.25 -10.44 1.36
N ILE A 147 3.95 -10.09 0.29
CA ILE A 147 4.66 -11.02 -0.59
C ILE A 147 6.17 -10.86 -0.41
N SER A 148 6.92 -11.89 -0.79
CA SER A 148 8.37 -11.94 -0.70
C SER A 148 8.91 -12.65 -1.93
N LEU A 149 10.19 -12.48 -2.27
CA LEU A 149 10.79 -13.04 -3.48
C LEU A 149 10.64 -14.56 -3.61
N ARG A 150 10.66 -15.31 -2.50
CA ARG A 150 10.37 -16.76 -2.48
C ARG A 150 8.99 -17.15 -3.02
N HIS A 151 8.05 -16.21 -3.10
CA HIS A 151 6.71 -16.44 -3.65
C HIS A 151 6.63 -16.13 -5.16
N LEU A 152 7.71 -15.64 -5.77
CA LEU A 152 7.70 -15.12 -7.13
C LEU A 152 8.60 -15.96 -8.05
N ILE A 153 8.23 -15.97 -9.33
CA ILE A 153 9.02 -16.48 -10.45
C ILE A 153 9.13 -15.35 -11.46
N PHE A 154 10.35 -15.09 -11.92
CA PHE A 154 10.66 -14.09 -12.95
C PHE A 154 10.90 -14.85 -14.24
N ALA A 155 10.05 -14.61 -15.24
CA ALA A 155 10.13 -15.22 -16.56
C ALA A 155 10.45 -14.16 -17.61
N VAL A 156 11.50 -14.37 -18.39
CA VAL A 156 11.91 -13.48 -19.48
C VAL A 156 12.07 -14.28 -20.76
N ASP A 157 11.44 -13.79 -21.82
CA ASP A 157 11.50 -14.34 -23.16
C ASP A 157 11.97 -13.26 -24.15
N ILE A 158 12.92 -13.60 -25.00
CA ILE A 158 13.48 -12.72 -26.02
C ILE A 158 13.39 -13.41 -27.37
N PHE A 159 12.81 -12.72 -28.34
CA PHE A 159 12.64 -13.18 -29.71
C PHE A 159 13.33 -12.22 -30.68
N GLN A 160 13.91 -12.78 -31.73
CA GLN A 160 14.47 -12.04 -32.86
C GLN A 160 13.95 -12.67 -34.15
N ARG A 161 13.36 -11.87 -35.04
CA ARG A 161 12.74 -12.36 -36.28
C ARG A 161 11.72 -13.49 -36.03
N ASP A 162 10.93 -13.35 -34.97
CA ASP A 162 9.94 -14.32 -34.47
C ASP A 162 10.49 -15.69 -34.04
N ALA A 163 11.82 -15.87 -34.01
CA ALA A 163 12.46 -17.03 -33.42
C ALA A 163 12.84 -16.75 -31.95
N PRO A 164 12.61 -17.68 -31.02
CA PRO A 164 13.05 -17.54 -29.64
C PRO A 164 14.58 -17.59 -29.57
N VAL A 165 15.19 -16.59 -28.94
CA VAL A 165 16.64 -16.51 -28.71
C VAL A 165 17.00 -16.88 -27.28
N LEU A 166 16.20 -16.41 -26.33
CA LEU A 166 16.39 -16.67 -24.91
C LEU A 166 15.02 -16.85 -24.24
N SER A 167 14.89 -17.89 -23.43
CA SER A 167 13.75 -18.07 -22.53
C SER A 167 14.28 -18.54 -21.19
N LEU A 168 14.02 -17.75 -20.14
CA LEU A 168 14.55 -17.98 -18.81
C LEU A 168 13.45 -17.80 -17.77
N ALA A 169 13.31 -18.77 -16.87
CA ALA A 169 12.49 -18.64 -15.69
C ALA A 169 13.34 -18.88 -14.44
N LYS A 170 13.35 -17.91 -13.51
CA LYS A 170 14.11 -17.97 -12.26
C LYS A 170 13.20 -17.72 -11.06
N PRO A 171 13.23 -18.59 -10.03
CA PRO A 171 12.51 -18.30 -8.80
C PRO A 171 13.18 -17.13 -8.08
N GLY A 172 12.40 -16.24 -7.47
CA GLY A 172 12.92 -15.03 -6.85
C GLY A 172 13.89 -15.30 -5.68
N GLU A 173 13.85 -16.48 -5.06
CA GLU A 173 14.81 -16.88 -4.02
C GLU A 173 16.23 -17.12 -4.55
N GLU A 174 16.39 -17.49 -5.83
CA GLU A 174 17.69 -17.59 -6.49
C GLU A 174 18.27 -16.21 -6.86
N LEU A 175 17.40 -15.21 -6.98
CA LEU A 175 17.77 -13.84 -7.35
C LEU A 175 18.17 -12.98 -6.13
N CYS A 176 17.93 -13.48 -4.91
CA CYS A 176 18.36 -12.85 -3.67
C CYS A 176 19.89 -12.96 -3.51
N GLY A 177 20.66 -11.91 -3.77
CA GLY A 177 22.11 -12.04 -3.55
C GLY A 177 23.01 -10.81 -3.52
N HIS A 178 22.89 -9.83 -4.42
CA HIS A 178 24.11 -9.08 -4.76
C HIS A 178 24.05 -7.54 -4.69
N HIS A 179 22.86 -6.91 -4.64
CA HIS A 179 22.75 -5.45 -4.80
C HIS A 179 22.29 -4.67 -3.56
N GLY A 180 22.70 -5.06 -2.35
CA GLY A 180 22.56 -4.18 -1.16
C GLY A 180 21.12 -3.79 -0.80
N GLY A 181 20.12 -4.61 -1.14
CA GLY A 181 18.72 -4.38 -0.80
C GLY A 181 17.88 -3.62 -1.83
N VAL A 182 18.40 -3.36 -3.04
CA VAL A 182 17.59 -2.83 -4.15
C VAL A 182 16.91 -3.93 -4.98
N PHE A 183 15.79 -3.61 -5.62
CA PHE A 183 15.08 -4.45 -6.58
C PHE A 183 15.81 -4.43 -7.91
N ARG A 184 16.99 -5.05 -7.92
CA ARG A 184 17.81 -5.33 -9.08
C ARG A 184 18.42 -6.71 -8.89
N PHE A 185 18.37 -7.53 -9.93
CA PHE A 185 18.79 -8.92 -9.90
C PHE A 185 19.60 -9.24 -11.13
N GLU A 186 20.50 -10.19 -10.98
CA GLU A 186 21.29 -10.75 -12.08
C GLU A 186 21.01 -12.25 -12.16
N ALA A 187 20.92 -12.75 -13.38
CA ALA A 187 20.78 -14.16 -13.69
C ALA A 187 21.82 -14.53 -14.75
N ALA A 188 22.64 -15.54 -14.43
CA ALA A 188 23.51 -16.15 -15.43
C ALA A 188 22.63 -16.86 -16.48
N VAL A 189 22.98 -16.66 -17.75
CA VAL A 189 22.39 -17.40 -18.85
C VAL A 189 23.25 -18.64 -19.05
N ASN A 190 22.62 -19.83 -19.05
CA ASN A 190 23.36 -21.07 -19.25
C ASN A 190 24.01 -21.09 -20.62
N ASP A 191 25.17 -21.74 -20.69
CA ASP A 191 25.97 -21.80 -21.90
C ASP A 191 25.26 -22.67 -22.96
N GLY A 192 24.66 -22.02 -23.95
CA GLY A 192 23.89 -22.66 -25.01
C GLY A 192 23.12 -21.63 -25.84
N ASP A 193 23.60 -21.39 -27.07
CA ASP A 193 22.99 -20.71 -28.24
C ASP A 193 22.26 -19.36 -28.09
N ALA A 194 22.10 -18.81 -26.88
CA ALA A 194 21.48 -17.51 -26.64
C ALA A 194 22.38 -16.39 -27.18
N SER A 195 22.21 -16.10 -28.47
CA SER A 195 23.08 -15.21 -29.23
C SER A 195 22.25 -14.29 -30.11
N LEU A 196 22.52 -13.00 -29.99
CA LEU A 196 21.72 -11.94 -30.56
C LEU A 196 22.54 -11.18 -31.61
N GLU A 197 21.94 -10.90 -32.76
CA GLU A 197 22.50 -9.91 -33.69
C GLU A 197 22.32 -8.51 -33.10
N VAL A 198 23.45 -7.85 -32.80
CA VAL A 198 23.43 -6.52 -32.16
C VAL A 198 22.97 -5.47 -33.17
N GLY A 199 22.01 -4.63 -32.77
CA GLY A 199 21.46 -3.57 -33.62
C GLY A 199 20.17 -3.95 -34.37
N GLU A 200 19.77 -5.22 -34.32
CA GLU A 200 18.48 -5.69 -34.80
C GLU A 200 17.35 -5.43 -33.79
N VAL A 201 16.11 -5.48 -34.27
CA VAL A 201 14.91 -5.36 -33.43
C VAL A 201 14.66 -6.68 -32.70
N VAL A 202 14.36 -6.60 -31.41
CA VAL A 202 13.98 -7.74 -30.59
C VAL A 202 12.59 -7.54 -30.00
N LYS A 203 11.89 -8.63 -29.73
CA LYS A 203 10.68 -8.65 -28.91
C LYS A 203 11.03 -9.24 -27.55
N ILE A 204 10.64 -8.56 -26.50
CA ILE A 204 10.94 -8.92 -25.11
C ILE A 204 9.62 -9.06 -24.36
N GLY A 205 9.44 -10.19 -23.70
CA GLY A 205 8.44 -10.38 -22.66
C GLY A 205 9.14 -10.60 -21.32
N TRP A 206 8.80 -9.80 -20.31
CA TRP A 206 9.19 -10.06 -18.93
C TRP A 206 7.94 -10.11 -18.07
N THR A 207 7.68 -11.26 -17.46
CA THR A 207 6.53 -11.48 -16.59
C THR A 207 6.99 -11.92 -15.21
N VAL A 208 6.36 -11.37 -14.16
CA VAL A 208 6.48 -11.84 -12.79
C VAL A 208 5.25 -12.64 -12.43
N VAL A 209 5.44 -13.88 -11.99
CA VAL A 209 4.36 -14.82 -11.67
C VAL A 209 4.41 -15.18 -10.20
N MET A 210 3.26 -15.21 -9.53
CA MET A 210 3.17 -15.75 -8.17
C MET A 210 3.14 -17.28 -8.21
N LYS A 211 4.00 -17.93 -7.41
CA LYS A 211 4.04 -19.38 -7.24
C LYS A 211 2.64 -19.95 -6.98
N GLY A 212 2.35 -21.10 -7.59
CA GLY A 212 1.01 -21.69 -7.60
C GLY A 212 0.05 -21.01 -8.58
N TRP A 213 0.56 -20.23 -9.53
CA TRP A 213 -0.21 -19.61 -10.62
C TRP A 213 -1.35 -18.70 -10.14
N ARG A 214 -1.12 -18.02 -9.01
CA ARG A 214 -2.16 -17.23 -8.32
C ARG A 214 -2.35 -15.82 -8.87
N GLY A 215 -1.43 -15.39 -9.74
CA GLY A 215 -1.42 -14.07 -10.35
C GLY A 215 -0.16 -13.92 -11.20
N ALA A 216 -0.23 -13.07 -12.22
CA ALA A 216 0.89 -12.72 -13.07
C ALA A 216 0.81 -11.24 -13.43
N PHE A 217 1.97 -10.63 -13.64
CA PHE A 217 2.09 -9.23 -14.03
C PHE A 217 3.20 -9.08 -15.07
N ALA A 218 2.86 -8.52 -16.23
CA ALA A 218 3.83 -8.21 -17.27
C ALA A 218 4.60 -6.94 -16.87
N MET A 219 5.89 -7.11 -16.58
CA MET A 219 6.82 -6.03 -16.30
C MET A 219 7.27 -5.34 -17.59
N MET A 220 7.37 -6.09 -18.69
CA MET A 220 7.75 -5.60 -20.01
C MET A 220 7.08 -6.44 -21.09
N ASP A 221 6.53 -5.81 -22.11
CA ASP A 221 6.10 -6.42 -23.37
C ASP A 221 6.42 -5.45 -24.51
N ARG A 222 7.70 -5.48 -24.93
CA ARG A 222 8.28 -4.45 -25.79
C ARG A 222 8.85 -5.05 -27.06
N VAL A 223 8.60 -4.37 -28.18
CA VAL A 223 9.33 -4.57 -29.44
C VAL A 223 10.22 -3.36 -29.68
N GLY A 224 11.52 -3.58 -29.89
CA GLY A 224 12.44 -2.47 -30.14
C GLY A 224 13.91 -2.87 -30.20
N LYS A 225 14.75 -1.89 -30.49
CA LYS A 225 16.21 -2.03 -30.41
C LYS A 225 16.69 -1.72 -29.00
N GLY A 226 17.68 -2.47 -28.53
CA GLY A 226 18.33 -2.19 -27.25
C GLY A 226 19.21 -0.96 -27.33
N ARG A 227 19.34 -0.25 -26.21
CA ARG A 227 20.30 0.84 -26.05
C ARG A 227 21.65 0.25 -25.63
N ALA A 228 22.69 0.46 -26.42
CA ALA A 228 24.05 0.14 -26.01
C ALA A 228 24.49 1.12 -24.90
N VAL A 229 24.91 0.58 -23.75
CA VAL A 229 25.44 1.36 -22.61
C VAL A 229 26.72 0.67 -22.15
N GLY A 230 27.87 1.31 -22.41
CA GLY A 230 29.15 0.60 -22.43
C GLY A 230 29.27 -0.31 -23.66
N GLY A 231 30.46 -0.79 -23.97
CA GLY A 231 30.71 -1.62 -25.16
C GLY A 231 30.07 -3.02 -25.11
N ASP A 232 29.53 -3.41 -23.94
CA ASP A 232 29.44 -4.82 -23.55
C ASP A 232 28.00 -5.29 -23.29
N GLY A 233 26.99 -4.44 -23.52
CA GLY A 233 25.60 -4.82 -23.26
C GLY A 233 24.52 -3.97 -23.93
N LEU A 234 23.29 -4.50 -23.91
CA LEU A 234 22.07 -3.86 -24.39
C LEU A 234 21.06 -3.68 -23.26
N TRP A 235 20.47 -2.49 -23.18
CA TRP A 235 19.50 -2.12 -22.16
C TRP A 235 18.13 -1.79 -22.76
N PHE A 236 17.09 -2.21 -22.07
CA PHE A 236 15.69 -2.00 -22.42
C PHE A 236 14.97 -1.47 -21.19
N SER A 237 14.06 -0.52 -21.40
CA SER A 237 13.20 -0.03 -20.32
C SER A 237 11.74 0.08 -20.77
N GLU A 238 10.81 -0.03 -19.83
CA GLU A 238 9.39 0.17 -20.10
C GLU A 238 8.71 0.83 -18.91
N GLY A 239 7.92 1.88 -19.19
CA GLY A 239 7.14 2.60 -18.21
C GLY A 239 6.04 1.73 -17.62
N LEU A 240 6.03 1.59 -16.31
CA LEU A 240 5.11 0.73 -15.61
C LEU A 240 3.82 1.47 -15.20
N PRO A 241 2.67 0.78 -15.19
CA PRO A 241 1.41 1.37 -14.78
C PRO A 241 1.46 1.80 -13.31
N SER A 242 0.86 2.96 -13.01
CA SER A 242 0.74 3.40 -11.62
C SER A 242 -0.26 2.50 -10.88
N PRO A 243 0.07 2.02 -9.67
CA PRO A 243 -0.90 1.33 -8.86
C PRO A 243 -1.98 2.36 -8.46
N GLY A 244 -3.26 2.00 -8.61
CA GLY A 244 -4.38 2.96 -8.56
C GLY A 244 -4.43 3.81 -7.29
N CYS A 245 -5.24 4.88 -7.32
CA CYS A 245 -5.36 6.03 -6.40
C CYS A 245 -5.39 5.77 -4.86
N CYS A 246 -5.35 4.53 -4.37
CA CYS A 246 -5.41 4.19 -2.95
C CYS A 246 -4.09 3.66 -2.35
N SER A 247 -3.04 3.40 -3.14
CA SER A 247 -1.70 3.06 -2.61
C SER A 247 -0.80 4.28 -2.57
N ALA A 248 -0.98 5.12 -1.54
CA ALA A 248 -0.25 6.38 -1.33
C ALA A 248 1.27 6.24 -1.12
N SER A 249 1.87 5.06 -1.33
CA SER A 249 3.28 4.79 -1.05
C SER A 249 4.16 4.77 -2.29
N MET A 250 3.60 4.67 -3.50
CA MET A 250 4.40 4.67 -4.73
C MET A 250 3.84 5.71 -5.68
N GLY A 251 4.60 6.79 -5.87
CA GLY A 251 4.35 7.73 -6.95
C GLY A 251 4.43 7.00 -8.29
N GLY A 252 3.64 7.46 -9.27
CA GLY A 252 3.83 7.02 -10.65
C GLY A 252 5.24 7.35 -11.16
N GLY A 253 5.66 6.70 -12.25
CA GLY A 253 6.99 6.90 -12.83
C GLY A 253 8.01 5.86 -12.40
N LEU A 254 7.60 4.58 -12.36
CA LEU A 254 8.53 3.46 -12.31
C LEU A 254 8.79 2.94 -13.73
N GLU A 255 10.00 2.48 -13.99
CA GLU A 255 10.36 1.72 -15.19
C GLU A 255 10.87 0.33 -14.82
N ALA A 256 10.39 -0.67 -15.54
CA ALA A 256 11.05 -1.96 -15.60
C ALA A 256 12.28 -1.82 -16.50
N GLU A 257 13.43 -2.28 -16.02
CA GLU A 257 14.67 -2.26 -16.78
C GLU A 257 15.20 -3.69 -16.96
N LEU A 258 15.58 -4.03 -18.19
CA LEU A 258 16.19 -5.29 -18.55
C LEU A 258 17.53 -5.01 -19.25
N GLY A 259 18.62 -5.56 -18.72
CA GLY A 259 19.94 -5.48 -19.31
C GLY A 259 20.43 -6.85 -19.77
N LEU A 260 21.03 -6.92 -20.95
CA LEU A 260 21.72 -8.09 -21.48
C LEU A 260 23.21 -7.76 -21.56
N GLU A 261 24.04 -8.58 -20.94
CA GLU A 261 25.49 -8.46 -20.97
C GLU A 261 26.05 -9.61 -21.81
N PHE A 262 26.93 -9.28 -22.74
CA PHE A 262 27.51 -10.24 -23.67
C PHE A 262 28.83 -10.80 -23.16
N SER A 263 29.18 -12.02 -23.56
CA SER A 263 30.51 -12.59 -23.29
C SER A 263 31.58 -11.85 -24.12
N ASP A 264 32.75 -11.62 -23.51
CA ASP A 264 33.94 -11.05 -24.15
C ASP A 264 34.77 -12.09 -24.93
N ASP A 265 34.23 -13.30 -25.09
CA ASP A 265 34.88 -14.35 -25.86
C ASP A 265 34.92 -13.91 -27.34
N GLY A 266 36.08 -13.43 -27.77
CA GLY A 266 36.41 -13.03 -29.15
C GLY A 266 36.40 -14.18 -30.18
N ASP A 267 35.61 -15.22 -29.92
CA ASP A 267 35.41 -16.42 -30.74
C ASP A 267 34.04 -16.40 -31.45
N GLY A 268 33.29 -15.31 -31.31
CA GLY A 268 32.13 -15.03 -32.14
C GLY A 268 32.59 -14.65 -33.55
N ASP A 269 31.88 -15.18 -34.55
CA ASP A 269 32.04 -14.81 -35.95
C ASP A 269 31.81 -13.28 -36.08
N GLU A 270 32.88 -12.48 -35.97
CA GLU A 270 32.82 -11.01 -36.01
C GLU A 270 32.17 -10.52 -37.31
N GLU A 271 32.23 -11.34 -38.37
CA GLU A 271 31.57 -11.11 -39.66
C GLU A 271 30.03 -11.11 -39.57
N ALA A 272 29.43 -11.76 -38.57
CA ALA A 272 27.98 -11.89 -38.43
C ALA A 272 27.33 -10.91 -37.42
N GLY A 273 28.13 -10.13 -36.67
CA GLY A 273 27.61 -9.17 -35.68
C GLY A 273 26.80 -9.79 -34.52
N ARG A 274 26.90 -11.11 -34.35
CA ARG A 274 26.14 -11.89 -33.37
C ARG A 274 26.94 -12.08 -32.09
N ARG A 275 26.38 -11.71 -30.95
CA ARG A 275 27.04 -11.81 -29.62
C ARG A 275 26.27 -12.73 -28.70
N ARG A 276 26.99 -13.60 -27.97
CA ARG A 276 26.41 -14.50 -26.97
C ARG A 276 26.05 -13.72 -25.70
N VAL A 277 24.85 -13.93 -25.18
CA VAL A 277 24.38 -13.33 -23.92
C VAL A 277 24.92 -14.18 -22.77
N ALA A 278 25.75 -13.58 -21.92
CA ALA A 278 26.34 -14.24 -20.76
C ALA A 278 25.49 -14.04 -19.50
N ARG A 279 24.95 -12.82 -19.33
CA ARG A 279 24.18 -12.44 -18.14
C ARG A 279 22.99 -11.58 -18.50
N MET A 280 21.96 -11.70 -17.68
CA MET A 280 20.76 -10.87 -17.75
C MET A 280 20.57 -10.17 -16.42
N SER A 281 20.30 -8.87 -16.47
CA SER A 281 19.93 -8.08 -15.29
C SER A 281 18.49 -7.60 -15.42
N MET A 282 17.76 -7.61 -14.31
CA MET A 282 16.36 -7.21 -14.21
C MET A 282 16.23 -6.23 -13.04
N GLY A 283 15.63 -5.08 -13.28
CA GLY A 283 15.53 -4.03 -12.27
C GLY A 283 14.23 -3.25 -12.31
N LEU A 284 13.92 -2.60 -11.20
CA LEU A 284 12.82 -1.65 -11.08
C LEU A 284 13.40 -0.28 -10.68
N MET A 285 13.25 0.71 -11.57
CA MET A 285 13.87 2.03 -11.47
C MET A 285 12.80 3.10 -11.22
N SER A 286 13.08 4.06 -10.34
CA SER A 286 12.30 5.30 -10.23
C SER A 286 12.82 6.33 -11.23
N ILE A 287 11.96 6.82 -12.12
CA ILE A 287 12.30 7.89 -13.07
C ILE A 287 12.49 9.23 -12.35
N ALA A 288 11.83 9.42 -11.20
CA ALA A 288 11.92 10.66 -10.44
C ALA A 288 13.35 10.89 -9.89
N ASP A 289 13.99 9.82 -9.42
CA ASP A 289 15.28 9.89 -8.73
C ASP A 289 16.41 9.18 -9.49
N TRP A 290 16.11 8.54 -10.63
CA TRP A 290 17.04 7.72 -11.42
C TRP A 290 17.78 6.67 -10.58
N ARG A 291 17.04 6.03 -9.66
CA ARG A 291 17.55 5.03 -8.72
C ARG A 291 16.68 3.80 -8.68
N TYR A 292 17.30 2.64 -8.54
CA TYR A 292 16.59 1.40 -8.27
C TYR A 292 15.86 1.50 -6.93
N VAL A 293 14.62 1.04 -6.90
CA VAL A 293 13.82 1.03 -5.67
C VAL A 293 14.32 -0.06 -4.72
N GLY A 294 14.00 0.05 -3.43
CA GLY A 294 14.27 -1.02 -2.47
C GLY A 294 13.51 -2.31 -2.84
N VAL A 295 13.99 -3.47 -2.40
CA VAL A 295 13.29 -4.74 -2.60
C VAL A 295 11.87 -4.68 -2.03
N ASP A 296 11.70 -4.13 -0.82
CA ASP A 296 10.38 -4.00 -0.19
C ASP A 296 9.45 -3.11 -1.01
N ASP A 297 9.96 -1.99 -1.54
CA ASP A 297 9.20 -1.10 -2.40
C ASP A 297 8.75 -1.83 -3.68
N GLY A 298 9.67 -2.53 -4.35
CA GLY A 298 9.31 -3.33 -5.54
C GLY A 298 8.32 -4.45 -5.23
N LEU A 299 8.39 -5.06 -4.06
CA LEU A 299 7.41 -6.05 -3.62
C LEU A 299 6.05 -5.42 -3.32
N LEU A 300 6.00 -4.22 -2.74
CA LEU A 300 4.75 -3.47 -2.56
C LEU A 300 4.10 -3.11 -3.90
N TYR A 301 4.92 -2.72 -4.89
CA TYR A 301 4.46 -2.46 -6.24
C TYR A 301 3.79 -3.71 -6.83
N LEU A 302 4.53 -4.82 -6.88
CA LEU A 302 4.04 -6.08 -7.43
C LEU A 302 2.83 -6.61 -6.68
N GLN A 303 2.78 -6.42 -5.36
CA GLN A 303 1.65 -6.83 -4.54
C GLN A 303 0.33 -6.23 -5.02
N HIS A 304 0.35 -5.00 -5.54
CA HIS A 304 -0.86 -4.34 -6.03
C HIS A 304 -1.50 -5.08 -7.21
N PHE A 305 -0.69 -5.71 -8.06
CA PHE A 305 -1.15 -6.40 -9.26
C PHE A 305 -1.29 -7.91 -9.07
N LEU A 306 -0.48 -8.49 -8.19
CA LEU A 306 -0.43 -9.94 -8.00
C LEU A 306 -1.39 -10.47 -6.93
N LEU A 307 -1.79 -9.65 -5.96
CA LEU A 307 -2.78 -10.07 -4.96
C LEU A 307 -4.17 -9.58 -5.35
N PRO A 308 -5.22 -10.40 -5.19
CA PRO A 308 -6.58 -9.93 -5.31
C PRO A 308 -6.80 -8.79 -4.31
N ASN A 309 -7.37 -7.68 -4.77
CA ASN A 309 -7.87 -6.64 -3.89
C ASN A 309 -9.00 -7.27 -3.08
N ASN A 310 -8.73 -7.64 -1.82
CA ASN A 310 -9.80 -7.95 -0.86
C ASN A 310 -10.58 -6.65 -0.64
N ILE A 311 -11.60 -6.42 -1.46
CA ILE A 311 -12.66 -5.45 -1.25
C ILE A 311 -13.67 -6.07 -0.28
#